data_AF-A0A830CR31-F1
#
_entry.id   AF-A0A830CR31-F1
#
_cell.length_a   1.000
_cell.length_b   1.000
_cell.length_c   1.000
_cell.angle_alpha   90.00
_cell.angle_beta   90.00
_cell.angle_gamma   90.00
#
_symmetry.space_group_name_H-M   'P 1'
#
loop_
_entity.id
_entity.type
_entity.pdbx_description
1 polymer ?
#
loop_
_entity_poly.entity_id
_entity_poly.type
_entity_poly.pdbx_seq_one_letter_code
_entity_poly.pdbx_strand_id
1 'polypeptide(L)' 'MKVIAAYLLAVLGGNTTPSADNVKDILASVGVEADDEKIVLLLSQVKGKDITELIVSRRE' A
#
# COMPACT_ATOMS: atom_id res chain seq x y z
N MET A 1 -5.72 1.04 -7.13
CA MET A 1 -4.79 -0.09 -7.30
C MET A 1 -3.32 0.29 -7.14
N LYS A 2 -2.84 1.45 -7.62
CA LYS A 2 -1.42 1.85 -7.53
C LYS A 2 -0.85 1.86 -6.10
N VAL A 3 -1.59 2.46 -5.16
CA VAL A 3 -1.20 2.54 -3.74
C VAL A 3 -1.05 1.16 -3.08
N ILE A 4 -1.94 0.23 -3.41
CA ILE A 4 -1.92 -1.15 -2.89
C ILE A 4 -0.69 -1.90 -3.40
N ALA A 5 -0.39 -1.76 -4.70
CA ALA A 5 0.77 -2.38 -5.30
C ALA A 5 2.07 -1.86 -4.69
N ALA A 6 2.17 -0.55 -4.47
CA ALA A 6 3.32 0.05 -3.80
C ALA A 6 3.49 -0.43 -2.34
N TYR A 7 2.38 -0.53 -1.59
CA TYR A 7 2.41 -1.12 -0.25
C TYR A 7 2.87 -2.58 -0.28
N LEU A 8 2.36 -3.40 -1.21
CA LEU A 8 2.74 -4.81 -1.33
C LEU A 8 4.22 -4.97 -1.71
N LEU A 9 4.73 -4.12 -2.59
CA LEU A 9 6.16 -4.08 -2.95
C LEU A 9 7.03 -3.77 -1.72
N ALA A 10 6.60 -2.84 -0.87
CA ALA A 10 7.29 -2.56 0.39
C ALA A 10 7.28 -3.76 1.34
N VAL A 11 6.14 -4.45 1.49
CA VAL A 11 6.02 -5.68 2.30
C VAL A 11 6.94 -6.79 1.79
N LEU A 12 6.93 -7.03 0.47
CA LEU A 12 7.81 -8.01 -0.18
C LEU A 12 9.30 -7.62 -0.07
N GLY A 13 9.60 -6.33 -0.03
CA GLY A 13 10.93 -5.78 0.21
C GLY A 13 11.43 -5.93 1.65
N GLY A 14 10.68 -6.60 2.53
CA GLY A 14 11.04 -6.83 3.93
C GLY A 14 10.52 -5.77 4.90
N ASN A 15 9.82 -4.74 4.41
CA ASN A 15 9.15 -3.75 5.25
C ASN A 15 7.70 -4.18 5.49
N THR A 16 7.49 -5.08 6.46
CA THR A 16 6.19 -5.72 6.77
C THR A 16 5.11 -4.75 7.22
N THR A 17 5.48 -3.54 7.66
CA THR A 17 4.57 -2.45 8.02
C THR A 17 4.96 -1.14 7.33
N PRO A 18 4.80 -1.06 5.99
CA PRO A 18 5.06 0.16 5.23
C PRO A 18 4.25 1.32 5.79
N SER A 19 4.93 2.44 6.04
CA SER A 19 4.27 3.69 6.41
C SER A 19 3.77 4.44 5.16
N ALA A 20 2.93 5.46 5.35
CA ALA A 20 2.47 6.31 4.27
C ALA A 20 3.63 6.86 3.43
N ASP A 21 4.69 7.33 4.07
CA ASP A 21 5.92 7.78 3.42
C ASP A 21 6.59 6.71 2.58
N ASN A 22 6.69 5.45 3.03
CA ASN A 22 7.27 4.39 2.21
C ASN A 22 6.46 4.15 0.94
N VAL A 23 5.13 4.22 1.04
CA VAL A 23 4.25 4.05 -0.12
C VAL A 23 4.38 5.23 -1.08
N LYS A 24 4.47 6.46 -0.56
CA LYS A 24 4.71 7.67 -1.35
C LYS A 24 6.05 7.63 -2.06
N ASP A 25 7.10 7.22 -1.38
CA ASP A 25 8.46 7.13 -1.92
C ASP A 25 8.53 6.13 -3.08
N ILE A 26 7.91 4.96 -2.92
CA ILE A 26 7.80 3.96 -4.00
C ILE A 26 7.01 4.52 -5.18
N LEU A 27 5.86 5.15 -4.94
CA LEU A 27 5.04 5.76 -5.99
C LEU A 27 5.80 6.88 -6.72
N ALA A 28 6.51 7.73 -5.99
CA ALA A 28 7.36 8.79 -6.55
C ALA A 28 8.51 8.19 -7.38
N SER A 29 9.11 7.09 -6.92
CA SER A 29 10.17 6.39 -7.65
C SER A 29 9.70 5.80 -8.98
N VAL A 30 8.41 5.46 -9.13
CA VAL A 30 7.82 5.03 -10.41
C VAL A 30 7.13 6.17 -11.17
N GLY A 31 7.26 7.43 -10.72
CA GLY A 31 6.64 8.60 -11.36
C GLY A 31 5.11 8.62 -11.27
N VAL A 32 4.56 7.95 -10.25
CA VAL A 32 3.12 7.89 -10.00
C VAL A 32 2.77 8.86 -8.88
N GLU A 33 1.74 9.67 -9.11
CA GLU A 33 1.22 10.57 -8.10
C GLU A 33 0.61 9.77 -6.93
N ALA A 34 1.11 10.06 -5.72
CA ALA A 34 0.68 9.41 -4.51
C ALA A 34 -0.60 10.06 -3.99
N ASP A 35 -1.64 9.26 -3.85
CA ASP A 35 -2.98 9.70 -3.47
C ASP A 35 -3.15 9.48 -1.97
N ASP A 36 -2.94 10.56 -1.20
CA ASP A 36 -2.92 10.57 0.26
C ASP A 36 -4.18 9.96 0.90
N GLU A 37 -5.36 10.29 0.38
CA GLU A 37 -6.62 9.73 0.87
C GLU A 37 -6.66 8.21 0.70
N LYS A 38 -6.20 7.70 -0.45
CA LYS A 38 -6.12 6.25 -0.68
C LYS A 38 -5.09 5.58 0.21
N ILE A 39 -3.96 6.24 0.49
CA ILE A 39 -2.93 5.72 1.39
C ILE A 39 -3.46 5.60 2.81
N VAL A 40 -4.08 6.67 3.33
CA VAL A 40 -4.67 6.67 4.67
C VAL A 40 -5.79 5.63 4.79
N LEU A 41 -6.63 5.50 3.77
CA LEU A 41 -7.72 4.52 3.75
C LEU A 41 -7.17 3.08 3.75
N LEU A 42 -6.11 2.80 2.99
CA LEU A 42 -5.41 1.52 3.03
C LEU A 42 -4.80 1.24 4.39
N LEU A 43 -4.02 2.18 4.92
CA LEU A 43 -3.39 2.03 6.23
C LEU A 43 -4.42 1.78 7.34
N SER A 44 -5.59 2.42 7.25
CA SER A 44 -6.69 2.17 8.17
C SER A 44 -7.31 0.78 7.99
N GLN A 45 -7.48 0.31 6.74
CA GLN A 45 -8.04 -1.02 6.46
C GLN A 45 -7.11 -2.16 6.85
N VAL A 46 -5.80 -2.00 6.67
CA VAL A 46 -4.78 -3.03 6.96
C VAL A 46 -4.39 -3.06 8.44
N LYS A 47 -4.69 -1.99 9.19
CA LYS A 47 -4.47 -1.93 10.64
C LYS A 47 -5.47 -2.85 11.35
N GLY A 48 -5.08 -4.11 11.51
CA GLY A 48 -5.86 -5.16 12.17
C GLY A 48 -6.53 -6.15 11.23
N LYS A 49 -6.26 -6.11 9.93
CA LYS A 49 -6.64 -7.14 8.97
C LYS A 49 -5.42 -7.64 8.22
N ASP A 50 -5.45 -8.93 7.85
CA ASP A 50 -4.39 -9.49 7.03
C ASP A 50 -4.42 -8.81 5.66
N ILE A 51 -3.32 -8.15 5.29
CA ILE A 51 -3.30 -7.38 4.05
C ILE A 51 -3.44 -8.29 2.82
N THR A 52 -3.00 -9.54 2.95
CA THR A 52 -3.12 -10.57 1.93
C THR A 52 -4.59 -10.78 1.54
N GLU A 53 -5.48 -10.83 2.54
CA GLU A 53 -6.94 -10.98 2.35
C GLU A 53 -7.57 -9.75 1.68
N LEU A 54 -7.16 -8.54 2.08
CA LEU A 54 -7.68 -7.28 1.50
C LEU A 54 -7.35 -7.12 0.01
N ILE A 55 -6.20 -7.66 -0.42
CA ILE A 55 -5.76 -7.60 -1.83
C ILE A 55 -6.48 -8.67 -2.65
N VAL A 56 -6.70 -9.86 -2.10
CA VAL A 56 -7.46 -10.93 -2.74
C VAL A 56 -8.90 -10.49 -3.00
N SER A 57 -9.58 -9.89 -2.01
CA SER A 57 -10.97 -9.44 -2.13
C SER A 57 -11.19 -8.29 -3.14
N ARG A 58 -10.13 -7.63 -3.62
CA ARG A 58 -10.18 -6.50 -4.57
C ARG A 58 -9.90 -6.92 -6.03
N ARG A 59 -9.63 -8.20 -6.28
CA ARG A 59 -9.28 -8.78 -7.59
C ARG A 59 -10.50 -9.04 -8.48
N GLU A 60 -11.70 -9.18 -7.90
CA GLU A 60 -12.99 -9.28 -8.61
C GLU A 60 -13.61 -7.90 -8.84
#